data_AF-A0AAE0ZM42-F1
#
_entry.id   AF-A0AAE0ZM42-F1
#
_cell.length_a   1.000
_cell.length_b   1.000
_cell.length_c   1.000
_cell.angle_alpha   90.00
_cell.angle_beta   90.00
_cell.angle_gamma   90.00
#
_symmetry.space_group_name_H-M   'P 1'
#
loop_
_entity.id
_entity.type
_entity.pdbx_description
1 polymer ?
#
loop_
_entity_poly.entity_id
_entity_poly.type
_entity_poly.pdbx_seq_one_letter_code
_entity_poly.pdbx_strand_id
1 'polypeptide(L)'
;ILKPVLSVLEKKPPWPQMIWVAPQSPGLLKTPLVKQQQPESVAKFNSVVTPFLKSRGIAVLDGFNLTKDSLMSYDGTHYGKGLNDLKAQILFNYFSEIRAG
;
A
#
# COMPACT_ATOMS: atom_id res chain seq x y z
N ILE A 1 12.35 3.81 -9.25
CA ILE A 1 12.51 3.68 -7.77
C ILE A 1 12.56 2.20 -7.34
N LEU A 2 11.69 1.30 -7.83
CA LEU A 2 11.64 -0.08 -7.32
C LEU A 2 12.75 -1.03 -7.82
N LYS A 3 13.38 -0.74 -8.97
CA LYS A 3 14.37 -1.65 -9.61
C LYS A 3 15.51 -2.14 -8.69
N PRO A 4 16.15 -1.28 -7.86
CA PRO A 4 17.21 -1.75 -6.96
C PRO A 4 16.72 -2.71 -5.88
N VAL A 5 15.50 -2.53 -5.37
CA VAL A 5 14.92 -3.45 -4.37
C VAL A 5 14.60 -4.79 -5.01
N LEU A 6 13.99 -4.76 -6.21
CA LEU A 6 13.67 -5.98 -6.96
C LEU A 6 14.90 -6.80 -7.31
N SER A 7 16.01 -6.15 -7.70
CA SER A 7 17.24 -6.87 -8.04
C SER A 7 17.90 -7.55 -6.85
N VAL A 8 17.65 -7.08 -5.62
CA VAL A 8 18.09 -7.78 -4.39
C VAL A 8 17.22 -9.01 -4.13
N LEU A 9 15.90 -8.90 -4.32
CA LEU A 9 14.96 -10.02 -4.13
C LEU A 9 15.25 -11.17 -5.11
N GLU A 10 15.53 -10.84 -6.37
CA GLU A 10 15.85 -11.83 -7.42
C GLU A 10 17.15 -12.61 -7.12
N LYS A 11 18.10 -12.01 -6.40
CA LYS A 11 19.40 -12.62 -6.09
C LYS A 11 19.43 -13.48 -4.84
N LYS A 12 18.43 -13.35 -3.96
CA LYS A 12 18.38 -14.07 -2.67
C LYS A 12 17.01 -14.70 -2.40
N PRO A 13 16.52 -15.62 -3.24
CA PRO A 13 15.36 -16.42 -2.86
C PRO A 13 15.71 -17.37 -1.70
N PRO A 14 14.85 -17.56 -0.68
CA PRO A 14 13.50 -17.01 -0.51
C PRO A 14 13.41 -15.74 0.38
N TRP A 15 14.54 -15.14 0.79
CA TRP A 15 14.61 -14.01 1.72
C TRP A 15 15.49 -12.84 1.23
N PRO A 16 15.00 -11.58 1.27
CA PRO A 16 13.81 -11.16 1.98
C PRO A 16 12.50 -11.38 1.21
N GLN A 17 11.40 -11.57 1.94
CA GLN A 17 10.06 -11.50 1.36
C GLN A 17 9.61 -10.04 1.28
N MET A 18 8.83 -9.69 0.26
CA MET A 18 8.32 -8.34 0.07
C MET A 18 6.79 -8.35 -0.02
N ILE A 19 6.17 -7.46 0.75
CA ILE A 19 4.80 -7.00 0.56
C ILE A 19 4.86 -5.51 0.31
N TRP A 20 4.15 -5.05 -0.71
CA TRP A 20 4.00 -3.63 -0.98
C TRP A 20 2.72 -3.09 -0.37
N VAL A 21 2.83 -2.07 0.47
CA VAL A 21 1.65 -1.33 0.95
C VAL A 21 1.40 -0.18 -0.03
N ALA A 22 0.34 -0.31 -0.83
CA ALA A 22 -0.01 0.72 -1.79
C ALA A 22 -0.40 2.02 -1.07
N PRO A 23 0.00 3.19 -1.59
CA PRO A 23 -0.45 4.48 -1.07
C PRO A 23 -1.96 4.52 -0.86
N GLN A 24 -2.35 5.00 0.31
CA GLN A 24 -3.74 5.16 0.75
C GLN A 24 -4.42 6.35 0.07
N SER A 25 -5.76 6.36 0.07
CA SER A 25 -6.50 7.53 -0.39
C SER A 25 -6.16 8.73 0.50
N PRO A 26 -5.91 9.92 -0.05
CA PRO A 26 -5.81 11.13 0.75
C PRO A 26 -7.19 11.47 1.34
N GLY A 27 -7.22 12.15 2.47
CA GLY A 27 -8.46 12.66 3.07
C GLY A 27 -8.91 13.99 2.48
N LEU A 28 -10.15 14.38 2.81
CA LEU A 28 -10.78 15.62 2.32
C LEU A 28 -10.01 16.90 2.65
N LEU A 29 -9.24 16.90 3.75
CA LEU A 29 -8.46 18.05 4.19
C LEU A 29 -7.06 18.14 3.54
N LYS A 30 -6.79 17.31 2.53
CA LYS A 30 -5.50 17.32 1.84
C LYS A 30 -5.34 18.62 1.04
N THR A 31 -4.20 19.28 1.21
CA THR A 31 -3.88 20.48 0.42
C THR A 31 -3.90 20.19 -1.08
N PRO A 32 -4.56 21.02 -1.91
CA PRO A 32 -4.58 20.85 -3.36
C PRO A 32 -3.24 21.25 -4.02
N LEU A 33 -2.32 21.88 -3.28
CA LEU A 33 -1.03 22.34 -3.79
C LEU A 33 -0.10 21.17 -4.16
N VAL A 34 -0.28 20.01 -3.51
CA VAL A 34 0.51 18.81 -3.80
C VAL A 34 -0.30 17.88 -4.71
N LYS A 35 -0.32 18.21 -6.00
CA LYS A 35 -1.13 17.52 -7.02
C LYS A 35 -0.89 16.01 -7.08
N GLN A 36 0.35 15.58 -6.85
CA GLN A 36 0.74 14.16 -6.91
C GLN A 36 0.14 13.32 -5.79
N GLN A 37 -0.39 13.97 -4.74
CA GLN A 37 -0.99 13.32 -3.58
C GLN A 37 -2.52 13.45 -3.58
N GLN A 38 -3.12 13.89 -4.69
CA GLN A 38 -4.58 13.91 -4.86
C GLN A 38 -5.14 12.53 -5.21
N PRO A 39 -6.42 12.24 -4.92
CA PRO A 39 -7.00 10.92 -5.12
C PRO A 39 -6.75 10.33 -6.51
N GLU A 40 -6.92 11.13 -7.56
CA GLU A 40 -6.72 10.73 -8.95
C GLU A 40 -5.26 10.40 -9.29
N SER A 41 -4.33 11.17 -8.70
CA SER A 41 -2.89 10.93 -8.88
C SER A 41 -2.45 9.66 -8.16
N VAL A 42 -2.98 9.43 -6.95
CA VAL A 42 -2.72 8.21 -6.18
C VAL A 42 -3.33 6.99 -6.88
N ALA A 43 -4.58 7.08 -7.35
CA ALA A 43 -5.23 6.02 -8.10
C ALA A 43 -4.45 5.67 -9.38
N LYS A 44 -3.99 6.68 -10.13
CA LYS A 44 -3.16 6.50 -11.33
C LYS A 44 -1.81 5.86 -11.01
N PHE A 45 -1.17 6.24 -9.90
CA PHE A 45 0.06 5.59 -9.47
C PHE A 45 -0.19 4.11 -9.14
N ASN A 46 -1.24 3.81 -8.37
CA ASN A 46 -1.60 2.45 -7.97
C ASN A 46 -1.98 1.57 -9.17
N SER A 47 -2.63 2.12 -10.19
CA SER A 47 -3.00 1.38 -11.41
C SER A 47 -1.79 0.94 -12.24
N VAL A 48 -0.65 1.60 -12.09
CA VAL A 48 0.61 1.23 -12.77
C VAL A 48 1.45 0.30 -11.91
N VAL A 49 1.61 0.63 -10.63
CA VAL A 49 2.54 -0.09 -9.73
C VAL A 49 1.98 -1.45 -9.30
N THR A 50 0.68 -1.53 -9.04
CA THR A 50 0.06 -2.78 -8.55
C THR A 50 0.19 -3.93 -9.55
N PRO A 51 -0.18 -3.77 -10.85
CA PRO A 51 0.01 -4.84 -11.82
C PRO A 51 1.48 -5.21 -12.01
N PHE A 52 2.38 -4.21 -12.04
CA PHE A 52 3.82 -4.42 -12.20
C PHE A 52 4.45 -5.25 -11.07
N LEU A 53 4.00 -5.07 -9.83
CA LEU A 53 4.44 -5.84 -8.67
C LEU A 53 3.79 -7.23 -8.62
N LYS A 54 2.48 -7.30 -8.86
CA LYS A 54 1.75 -8.59 -8.89
C LYS A 54 2.29 -9.52 -9.98
N SER A 55 2.68 -8.99 -11.15
CA SER A 55 3.29 -9.80 -12.22
C SER A 55 4.66 -10.38 -11.86
N ARG A 56 5.24 -9.99 -10.70
CA ARG A 56 6.51 -10.48 -10.15
C ARG A 56 6.30 -11.32 -8.89
N GLY A 57 5.07 -11.73 -8.61
CA GLY A 57 4.72 -12.50 -7.41
C GLY A 57 4.79 -11.69 -6.10
N ILE A 58 4.86 -10.36 -6.17
CA ILE A 58 4.88 -9.51 -4.98
C ILE A 58 3.44 -9.18 -4.59
N ALA A 59 3.08 -9.56 -3.36
CA ALA A 59 1.77 -9.24 -2.79
C ALA A 59 1.64 -7.74 -2.54
N VAL A 60 0.43 -7.21 -2.76
CA VAL A 60 0.11 -5.79 -2.58
C VAL A 60 -1.06 -5.66 -1.62
N LEU A 61 -0.85 -4.94 -0.51
CA LEU A 61 -1.92 -4.50 0.37
C LEU A 61 -2.52 -3.22 -0.21
N ASP A 62 -3.78 -3.27 -0.63
CA ASP A 62 -4.49 -2.17 -1.26
C ASP A 62 -4.96 -1.13 -0.22
N GLY A 63 -4.03 -0.26 0.18
CA GLY A 63 -4.31 0.82 1.10
C GLY A 63 -5.30 1.84 0.54
N PHE A 64 -5.40 2.01 -0.78
CA PHE A 64 -6.29 3.00 -1.37
C PHE A 64 -7.75 2.58 -1.24
N ASN A 65 -8.11 1.39 -1.73
CA ASN A 65 -9.50 0.92 -1.64
C ASN A 65 -9.93 0.69 -0.18
N LEU A 66 -9.00 0.36 0.72
CA LEU A 66 -9.28 0.25 2.15
C LEU A 66 -9.69 1.61 2.78
N THR A 67 -9.20 2.72 2.24
CA THR A 67 -9.39 4.04 2.87
C THR A 67 -10.16 5.06 2.05
N LYS A 68 -10.45 4.80 0.76
CA LYS A 68 -11.14 5.75 -0.13
C LYS A 68 -12.55 6.10 0.32
N ASP A 69 -13.26 5.14 0.91
CA ASP A 69 -14.65 5.28 1.37
C ASP A 69 -14.73 5.36 2.92
N SER A 70 -13.58 5.36 3.60
CA SER A 70 -13.47 5.25 5.06
C SER A 70 -13.07 6.58 5.72
N LEU A 71 -13.40 6.68 7.02
CA LEU A 71 -13.12 7.73 8.02
C LEU A 71 -12.20 8.91 7.65
N MET A 72 -12.58 10.12 8.09
CA MET A 72 -11.80 11.35 7.92
C MET A 72 -10.33 11.21 8.36
N SER A 73 -9.42 11.64 7.47
CA SER A 73 -8.04 12.00 7.83
C SER A 73 -7.99 13.49 8.16
N TYR A 74 -7.56 13.82 9.38
CA TYR A 74 -7.57 15.20 9.91
C TYR A 74 -6.62 16.16 9.19
N ASP A 75 -5.52 15.66 8.62
CA ASP A 75 -4.56 16.45 7.83
C ASP A 75 -4.54 16.04 6.34
N GLY A 76 -5.52 15.23 5.94
CA GLY A 76 -5.64 14.66 4.60
C GLY A 76 -4.56 13.64 4.23
N THR A 77 -3.65 13.28 5.13
CA THR A 77 -2.49 12.41 4.84
C THR A 77 -2.42 11.21 5.76
N HIS A 78 -2.55 11.43 7.07
CA HIS A 78 -2.43 10.41 8.10
C HIS A 78 -3.80 9.97 8.60
N TYR A 79 -3.91 8.68 8.92
CA TYR A 79 -5.10 8.14 9.55
C TYR A 79 -4.87 7.91 11.05
N GLY A 80 -5.93 8.04 11.82
CA GLY A 80 -5.90 7.81 13.27
C GLY A 80 -5.53 6.37 13.63
N LYS A 81 -5.17 6.16 14.91
CA LYS A 81 -4.68 4.89 15.44
C LYS A 81 -5.57 3.69 15.08
N GLY A 82 -6.89 3.79 15.28
CA GLY A 82 -7.80 2.67 15.04
C GLY A 82 -7.76 2.10 13.62
N LEU A 83 -7.62 2.96 12.59
CA LEU A 83 -7.50 2.47 11.22
C LEU A 83 -6.13 1.85 10.95
N ASN A 84 -5.07 2.34 11.58
CA ASN A 84 -3.75 1.74 11.45
C ASN A 84 -3.66 0.40 12.18
N ASP A 85 -4.34 0.25 13.32
CA ASP A 85 -4.47 -1.04 14.02
C ASP A 85 -5.20 -2.05 13.13
N LEU A 86 -6.30 -1.64 12.46
CA LEU A 86 -7.02 -2.49 11.51
C LEU A 86 -6.12 -2.92 10.32
N LYS A 87 -5.36 -1.99 9.73
CA LYS A 87 -4.39 -2.29 8.66
C LYS A 87 -3.35 -3.32 9.12
N ALA A 88 -2.83 -3.15 10.33
CA ALA A 88 -1.87 -4.09 10.92
C ALA A 88 -2.50 -5.47 11.12
N GLN A 89 -3.74 -5.54 11.62
CA GLN A 89 -4.45 -6.80 11.83
C GLN A 89 -4.70 -7.54 10.50
N ILE A 90 -5.12 -6.83 9.44
CA ILE A 90 -5.27 -7.42 8.10
C ILE A 90 -3.95 -8.04 7.63
N LEU A 91 -2.84 -7.32 7.83
CA LEU A 91 -1.51 -7.81 7.47
C LEU A 91 -1.09 -9.05 8.28
N PHE A 92 -1.34 -9.07 9.59
CA PHE A 92 -1.05 -10.23 10.44
C PHE A 92 -1.89 -11.45 10.08
N ASN A 93 -3.17 -11.25 9.73
CA ASN A 93 -4.04 -12.33 9.26
C ASN A 93 -3.49 -12.92 7.96
N TYR A 94 -3.09 -12.07 7.00
CA TYR A 94 -2.47 -12.52 5.75
C TYR A 94 -1.17 -13.31 5.98
N PHE A 95 -0.30 -12.85 6.88
CA PHE A 95 0.90 -13.62 7.25
C PHE A 95 0.58 -14.97 7.89
N SER A 96 -0.50 -15.05 8.66
CA SER A 96 -0.93 -16.30 9.29
C SER A 96 -1.45 -17.30 8.25
N GLU A 97 -2.21 -16.83 7.25
CA GLU A 97 -2.68 -17.65 6.13
C GLU A 97 -1.52 -18.22 5.31
N ILE A 98 -0.52 -17.39 4.95
CA ILE A 98 0.66 -17.85 4.19
C ILE A 98 1.48 -18.88 4.98
N ARG A 99 1.54 -18.79 6.31
CA ARG A 99 2.31 -19.73 7.14
C ARG A 99 1.59 -21.06 7.38
N ALA A 100 0.27 -21.09 7.25
CA ALA A 100 -0.54 -22.27 7.49
C ALA A 100 -0.67 -23.20 6.27
N GLY A 101 -0.42 -22.67 5.06
CA GLY A 101 -0.34 -23.45 3.81
C GLY A 101 1.09 -23.85 3.49
#